data_AF-A0ABD3X4G8-F1
#
_entry.id   AF-A0ABD3X4G8-F1
#
_cell.length_a   1.000
_cell.length_b   1.000
_cell.length_c   1.000
_cell.angle_alpha   90.00
_cell.angle_beta   90.00
_cell.angle_gamma   90.00
#
_symmetry.space_group_name_H-M   'P 1'
#
loop_
_entity.id
_entity.type
_entity.pdbx_description
1 polymer ?
#
loop_
_entity_poly.entity_id
_entity_poly.type
_entity_poly.pdbx_seq_one_letter_code
_entity_poly.pdbx_strand_id
1 'polypeptide(L)'
;MASDIATSAVNNHPVDNPSLNILALREENELQKDQIEDLTEKLTESQQSLTEKEITIQELESKQQKLAEKVVAVTKEIQRIKSEGEGKALQQTQEELEQVKEDKERLALDLEKARKLLETNHRRLRQLELKHQNDFRQLEERLLQEEEAVHALREEARLKDEQIQKLKKTIKELASKNQDLMDQNLILKEQIKHMEQQTTDDNQRLQRQLVHEMGICFLELQSLIQICMERAEGKDPNMSLLLGVRSSVMDDDEGETGAVGGDGRRVQREGQTLKQWLSKVKELREEVDRLRSMICNKYAEDLGENINCVVQ
;
A
#
# COMPACT_ATOMS: atom_id res chain seq x y z
N MET A 1 -75.71 98.24 67.58
CA MET A 1 -75.90 99.00 68.83
C MET A 1 -76.43 100.34 68.41
N ALA A 2 -77.75 100.47 68.43
CA ALA A 2 -78.51 101.03 69.56
C ALA A 2 -78.71 102.54 69.27
N SER A 3 -79.92 102.95 68.86
CA SER A 3 -81.05 103.26 69.77
C SER A 3 -80.81 104.65 70.38
N ASP A 4 -81.74 105.60 70.46
CA ASP A 4 -83.18 105.61 70.25
C ASP A 4 -83.68 107.06 70.43
N ILE A 5 -84.85 107.35 69.83
CA ILE A 5 -86.05 107.96 70.44
C ILE A 5 -85.82 109.26 71.27
N ALA A 6 -86.17 110.44 70.76
CA ALA A 6 -87.50 111.06 70.66
C ALA A 6 -88.03 111.78 71.92
N THR A 7 -88.80 112.83 71.60
CA THR A 7 -90.02 113.35 72.26
C THR A 7 -89.93 114.45 73.34
N SER A 8 -90.69 115.52 73.06
CA SER A 8 -91.70 116.15 73.94
C SER A 8 -91.53 117.65 74.25
N ALA A 9 -92.44 118.40 73.63
CA ALA A 9 -93.05 119.69 73.98
C ALA A 9 -93.15 120.08 75.48
N VAL A 10 -93.17 121.40 75.77
CA VAL A 10 -94.36 122.20 76.18
C VAL A 10 -93.95 123.67 76.47
N ASN A 11 -94.83 124.59 76.07
CA ASN A 11 -94.85 126.05 76.25
C ASN A 11 -94.37 126.61 77.61
N ASN A 12 -93.66 127.74 77.57
CA ASN A 12 -93.91 128.92 78.41
C ASN A 12 -93.13 130.15 77.87
N HIS A 13 -93.84 131.23 77.55
CA HIS A 13 -93.28 132.60 77.45
C HIS A 13 -92.84 133.07 78.88
N PRO A 14 -91.86 133.99 79.06
CA PRO A 14 -91.84 135.29 78.38
C PRO A 14 -90.45 135.85 77.97
N VAL A 15 -90.48 136.78 77.01
CA VAL A 15 -89.64 138.00 76.92
C VAL A 15 -88.14 137.83 76.62
N ASP A 16 -87.82 138.21 75.37
CA ASP A 16 -86.66 138.97 74.89
C ASP A 16 -85.26 138.67 75.43
N ASN A 17 -84.46 137.97 74.61
CA ASN A 17 -83.19 138.54 74.15
C ASN A 17 -82.76 138.01 72.77
N PRO A 18 -83.06 138.70 71.65
CA PRO A 18 -82.60 138.33 70.30
C PRO A 18 -81.06 138.29 70.13
N SER A 19 -80.30 138.70 71.14
CA SER A 19 -78.83 138.71 71.14
C SER A 19 -78.19 137.34 71.40
N LEU A 20 -78.86 136.43 72.13
CA LEU A 20 -78.28 135.13 72.51
C LEU A 20 -78.41 134.06 71.40
N ASN A 21 -79.50 134.10 70.63
CA ASN A 21 -79.74 133.15 69.54
C ASN A 21 -78.85 133.47 68.30
N ILE A 22 -78.51 134.75 68.11
CA ILE A 22 -77.54 135.19 67.10
C ILE A 22 -76.11 134.80 67.51
N LEU A 23 -75.79 134.77 68.81
CA LEU A 23 -74.49 134.33 69.34
C LEU A 23 -74.29 132.82 69.19
N ALA A 24 -75.28 131.99 69.55
CA ALA A 24 -75.20 130.54 69.39
C ALA A 24 -75.16 130.11 67.91
N LEU A 25 -75.96 130.75 67.05
CA LEU A 25 -75.88 130.53 65.60
C LEU A 25 -74.56 131.05 65.00
N ARG A 26 -73.94 132.09 65.57
CA ARG A 26 -72.58 132.53 65.20
C ARG A 26 -71.54 131.52 65.61
N GLU A 27 -71.58 131.02 66.85
CA GLU A 27 -70.65 129.99 67.33
C GLU A 27 -70.80 128.69 66.54
N GLU A 28 -72.02 128.27 66.20
CA GLU A 28 -72.25 127.10 65.34
C GLU A 28 -71.81 127.35 63.89
N ASN A 29 -71.98 128.57 63.36
CA ASN A 29 -71.42 128.94 62.05
C ASN A 29 -69.89 128.94 62.05
N GLU A 30 -69.27 129.40 63.13
CA GLU A 30 -67.81 129.40 63.29
C GLU A 30 -67.31 127.96 63.47
N LEU A 31 -67.98 127.12 64.26
CA LEU A 31 -67.63 125.70 64.40
C LEU A 31 -67.83 124.93 63.08
N GLN A 32 -68.88 125.23 62.32
CA GLN A 32 -69.12 124.66 61.00
C GLN A 32 -68.09 125.18 59.99
N LYS A 33 -67.69 126.45 60.07
CA LYS A 33 -66.57 126.98 59.27
C LYS A 33 -65.27 126.26 59.60
N ASP A 34 -64.94 126.11 60.88
CA ASP A 34 -63.72 125.42 61.33
C ASP A 34 -63.72 123.95 60.88
N GLN A 35 -64.88 123.27 60.96
CA GLN A 35 -65.03 121.90 60.43
C GLN A 35 -64.93 121.84 58.92
N ILE A 36 -65.49 122.82 58.20
CA ILE A 36 -65.35 122.92 56.75
C ILE A 36 -63.89 123.21 56.39
N GLU A 37 -63.19 124.03 57.15
CA GLU A 37 -61.78 124.37 56.95
C GLU A 37 -60.88 123.14 57.20
N ASP A 38 -61.08 122.40 58.30
CA ASP A 38 -60.37 121.15 58.60
C ASP A 38 -60.69 120.02 57.61
N LEU A 39 -61.95 119.90 57.16
CA LEU A 39 -62.33 118.93 56.12
C LEU A 39 -61.80 119.33 54.74
N THR A 40 -61.73 120.62 54.42
CA THR A 40 -61.11 121.10 53.17
C THR A 40 -59.59 120.95 53.23
N GLU A 41 -58.96 121.13 54.38
CA GLU A 41 -57.55 120.85 54.60
C GLU A 41 -57.27 119.35 54.44
N LYS A 42 -58.00 118.45 55.11
CA LYS A 42 -57.85 117.00 54.94
C LYS A 42 -58.14 116.52 53.53
N LEU A 43 -59.11 117.12 52.86
CA LEU A 43 -59.41 116.80 51.47
C LEU A 43 -58.25 117.24 50.56
N THR A 44 -57.68 118.43 50.79
CA THR A 44 -56.55 118.92 50.00
C THR A 44 -55.27 118.13 50.29
N GLU A 45 -54.98 117.75 51.54
CA GLU A 45 -53.87 116.85 51.90
C GLU A 45 -54.04 115.45 51.29
N SER A 46 -55.25 114.88 51.35
CA SER A 46 -55.56 113.58 50.75
C SER A 46 -55.42 113.64 49.23
N GLN A 47 -55.91 114.71 48.59
CA GLN A 47 -55.74 114.95 47.15
C GLN A 47 -54.26 115.10 46.79
N GLN A 48 -53.47 115.85 47.56
CA GLN A 48 -52.03 115.98 47.37
C GLN A 48 -51.34 114.61 47.48
N SER A 49 -51.63 113.82 48.53
CA SER A 49 -51.06 112.47 48.69
C SER A 49 -51.45 111.51 47.57
N LEU A 50 -52.69 111.61 47.07
CA LEU A 50 -53.17 110.81 45.95
C LEU A 50 -52.40 111.19 44.67
N THR A 51 -52.23 112.49 44.41
CA THR A 51 -51.43 112.96 43.27
C THR A 51 -49.95 112.55 43.38
N GLU A 52 -49.35 112.59 44.57
CA GLU A 52 -47.99 112.11 44.80
C GLU A 52 -47.87 110.61 44.52
N LYS A 53 -48.81 109.80 45.01
CA LYS A 53 -48.84 108.35 44.73
C LYS A 53 -49.04 108.07 43.25
N GLU A 54 -49.95 108.78 42.58
CA GLU A 54 -50.15 108.68 41.12
C GLU A 54 -48.84 108.94 40.37
N ILE A 55 -48.09 109.98 40.77
CA ILE A 55 -46.75 110.30 40.21
C ILE A 55 -45.78 109.14 40.47
N THR A 56 -45.72 108.60 41.69
CA THR A 56 -44.82 107.46 41.98
C THR A 56 -45.16 106.18 41.22
N ILE A 57 -46.46 105.90 41.01
CA ILE A 57 -46.92 104.76 40.22
C ILE A 57 -46.49 104.95 38.76
N GLN A 58 -46.71 106.13 38.19
CA GLN A 58 -46.26 106.44 36.83
C GLN A 58 -44.73 106.32 36.68
N GLU A 59 -43.96 106.74 37.68
CA GLU A 59 -42.51 106.55 37.69
C GLU A 59 -42.10 105.07 37.76
N LEU A 60 -42.78 104.26 38.55
CA LEU A 60 -42.53 102.82 38.68
C LEU A 60 -42.93 102.06 37.42
N GLU A 61 -44.07 102.38 36.82
CA GLU A 61 -44.50 101.82 35.53
C GLU A 61 -43.50 102.16 34.42
N SER A 62 -43.04 103.42 34.38
CA SER A 62 -41.98 103.84 33.46
C SER A 62 -40.68 103.06 33.68
N LYS A 63 -40.28 102.82 34.93
CA LYS A 63 -39.09 102.01 35.28
C LYS A 63 -39.27 100.54 34.91
N GLN A 64 -40.44 99.96 35.17
CA GLN A 64 -40.76 98.57 34.83
C GLN A 64 -40.73 98.37 33.31
N GLN A 65 -41.30 99.30 32.55
CA GLN A 65 -41.27 99.27 31.10
C GLN A 65 -39.84 99.35 30.56
N LYS A 66 -39.01 100.27 31.08
CA LYS A 66 -37.59 100.36 30.74
C LYS A 66 -36.81 99.08 31.07
N LEU A 67 -37.13 98.41 32.19
CA LEU A 67 -36.50 97.14 32.54
C LEU A 67 -36.95 95.99 31.63
N ALA A 68 -38.24 95.92 31.28
CA ALA A 68 -38.75 94.94 30.34
C ALA A 68 -38.09 95.08 28.96
N GLU A 69 -37.95 96.32 28.47
CA GLU A 69 -37.23 96.63 27.23
C GLU A 69 -35.75 96.19 27.31
N LYS A 70 -35.07 96.44 28.44
CA LYS A 70 -33.69 95.97 28.66
C LYS A 70 -33.59 94.45 28.67
N VAL A 71 -34.51 93.73 29.31
CA VAL A 71 -34.52 92.26 29.31
C VAL A 71 -34.70 91.72 27.89
N VAL A 72 -35.61 92.30 27.10
CA VAL A 72 -35.79 91.92 25.68
C VAL A 72 -34.53 92.21 24.87
N ALA A 73 -33.90 93.37 25.07
CA ALA A 73 -32.67 93.74 24.36
C ALA A 73 -31.51 92.79 24.70
N VAL A 74 -31.31 92.47 25.97
CA VAL A 74 -30.28 91.52 26.42
C VAL A 74 -30.58 90.11 25.90
N THR A 75 -31.83 89.69 25.90
CA THR A 75 -32.22 88.36 25.38
C THR A 75 -31.93 88.25 23.87
N LYS A 76 -32.21 89.30 23.10
CA LYS A 76 -31.84 89.37 21.68
C LYS A 76 -30.34 89.34 21.48
N GLU A 77 -29.57 90.06 22.30
CA GLU A 77 -28.11 90.08 22.18
C GLU A 77 -27.49 88.73 22.53
N ILE A 78 -28.00 88.01 23.53
CA ILE A 78 -27.61 86.63 23.84
C ILE A 78 -27.89 85.70 22.66
N GLN A 79 -29.05 85.83 22.01
CA GLN A 79 -29.34 85.06 20.80
C GLN A 79 -28.39 85.40 19.67
N ARG A 80 -28.13 86.69 19.43
CA ARG A 80 -27.21 87.17 18.40
C ARG A 80 -25.80 86.63 18.60
N ILE A 81 -25.26 86.69 19.83
CA ILE A 81 -23.95 86.14 20.20
C ILE A 81 -23.91 84.63 19.96
N LYS A 82 -24.98 83.88 20.26
CA LYS A 82 -25.04 82.44 19.97
C LYS A 82 -25.05 82.14 18.47
N SER A 83 -25.71 82.98 17.67
CA SER A 83 -25.88 82.75 16.23
C SER A 83 -24.79 83.36 15.34
N GLU A 84 -23.95 84.25 15.86
CA GLU A 84 -22.95 85.01 15.10
C GLU A 84 -21.56 84.95 15.74
N GLY A 85 -20.51 85.21 14.95
CA GLY A 85 -19.13 85.34 15.43
C GLY A 85 -18.64 84.14 16.24
N GLU A 86 -18.07 84.44 17.41
CA GLU A 86 -17.44 83.44 18.29
C GLU A 86 -18.44 82.43 18.88
N GLY A 87 -19.69 82.82 19.17
CA GLY A 87 -20.66 81.89 19.74
C GLY A 87 -21.17 80.86 18.73
N LYS A 88 -21.32 81.26 17.45
CA LYS A 88 -21.59 80.31 16.37
C LYS A 88 -20.42 79.35 16.16
N ALA A 89 -19.20 79.87 16.18
CA ALA A 89 -18.00 79.05 16.07
C ALA A 89 -17.91 78.03 17.23
N LEU A 90 -18.23 78.45 18.45
CA LEU A 90 -18.28 77.55 19.61
C LEU A 90 -19.32 76.43 19.43
N GLN A 91 -20.54 76.74 18.97
CA GLN A 91 -21.55 75.72 18.67
C GLN A 91 -21.06 74.72 17.63
N GLN A 92 -20.48 75.20 16.52
CA GLN A 92 -19.92 74.34 15.48
C GLN A 92 -18.81 73.44 16.03
N THR A 93 -17.87 73.98 16.82
CA THR A 93 -16.81 73.16 17.43
C THR A 93 -17.35 72.13 18.42
N GLN A 94 -18.47 72.42 19.10
CA GLN A 94 -19.11 71.50 20.02
C GLN A 94 -19.78 70.34 19.28
N GLU A 95 -20.47 70.63 18.17
CA GLU A 95 -21.04 69.63 17.26
C GLU A 95 -19.94 68.75 16.64
N GLU A 96 -18.86 69.37 16.14
CA GLU A 96 -17.69 68.63 15.60
C GLU A 96 -17.04 67.74 16.66
N LEU A 97 -16.91 68.23 17.91
CA LEU A 97 -16.35 67.43 19.01
C LEU A 97 -17.24 66.24 19.36
N GLU A 98 -18.56 66.41 19.33
CA GLU A 98 -19.51 65.32 19.57
C GLU A 98 -19.40 64.26 18.47
N GLN A 99 -19.35 64.69 17.21
CA GLN A 99 -19.18 63.78 16.07
C GLN A 99 -17.85 63.03 16.10
N VAL A 100 -16.75 63.71 16.45
CA VAL A 100 -15.42 63.07 16.62
C VAL A 100 -15.44 62.05 17.76
N LYS A 101 -16.20 62.29 18.84
CA LYS A 101 -16.34 61.30 19.93
C LYS A 101 -17.10 60.06 19.46
N GLU A 102 -18.20 60.24 18.74
CA GLU A 102 -18.97 59.12 18.18
C GLU A 102 -18.11 58.29 17.20
N ASP A 103 -17.38 58.96 16.31
CA ASP A 103 -16.47 58.29 15.38
C ASP A 103 -15.34 57.55 16.09
N LYS A 104 -14.77 58.14 17.15
CA LYS A 104 -13.74 57.49 17.97
C LYS A 104 -14.28 56.22 18.63
N GLU A 105 -15.48 56.25 19.18
CA GLU A 105 -16.11 55.07 19.79
C GLU A 105 -16.38 53.98 18.75
N ARG A 106 -16.92 54.36 17.59
CA ARG A 106 -17.13 53.45 16.47
C ARG A 106 -15.82 52.80 16.00
N LEU A 107 -14.77 53.59 15.81
CA LEU A 107 -13.45 53.11 15.40
C LEU A 107 -12.82 52.20 16.47
N ALA A 108 -13.01 52.50 17.76
CA ALA A 108 -12.54 51.65 18.85
C ALA A 108 -13.21 50.27 18.82
N LEU A 109 -14.52 50.22 18.56
CA LEU A 109 -15.25 48.96 18.41
C LEU A 109 -14.78 48.15 17.19
N ASP A 110 -14.56 48.81 16.06
CA ASP A 110 -14.12 48.12 14.83
C ASP A 110 -12.66 47.63 14.96
N LEU A 111 -11.80 48.38 15.65
CA LEU A 111 -10.44 47.95 15.98
C LEU A 111 -10.45 46.70 16.87
N GLU A 112 -11.32 46.66 17.89
CA GLU A 112 -11.46 45.48 18.76
C GLU A 112 -11.97 44.25 18.01
N LYS A 113 -12.95 44.42 17.10
CA LYS A 113 -13.39 43.33 16.21
C LYS A 113 -12.27 42.84 15.31
N ALA A 114 -11.52 43.75 14.69
CA ALA A 114 -10.40 43.41 13.82
C ALA A 114 -9.30 42.66 14.58
N ARG A 115 -8.99 43.07 15.82
CA ARG A 115 -8.04 42.35 16.70
C ARG A 115 -8.50 40.92 16.97
N LYS A 116 -9.76 40.70 17.35
CA LYS A 116 -10.30 39.35 17.59
C LYS A 116 -10.26 38.48 16.35
N LEU A 117 -10.59 39.04 15.18
CA LEU A 117 -10.48 38.33 13.90
C LEU A 117 -9.02 37.99 13.56
N LEU A 118 -8.08 38.89 13.81
CA LEU A 118 -6.66 38.62 13.60
C LEU A 118 -6.17 37.49 14.51
N GLU A 119 -6.51 37.53 15.80
CA GLU A 119 -6.08 36.55 16.80
C GLU A 119 -6.66 35.16 16.50
N THR A 120 -7.94 35.08 16.15
CA THR A 120 -8.58 33.82 15.74
C THR A 120 -7.96 33.25 14.47
N ASN A 121 -7.69 34.08 13.46
CA ASN A 121 -7.00 33.65 12.24
C ASN A 121 -5.58 33.18 12.52
N HIS A 122 -4.81 33.91 13.33
CA HIS A 122 -3.46 33.49 13.74
C HIS A 122 -3.47 32.15 14.48
N ARG A 123 -4.42 31.95 15.41
CA ARG A 123 -4.57 30.68 16.11
C ARG A 123 -4.87 29.54 15.14
N ARG A 124 -5.76 29.77 14.17
CA ARG A 124 -6.11 28.78 13.14
C ARG A 124 -4.92 28.46 12.23
N LEU A 125 -4.18 29.47 11.79
CA LEU A 125 -2.97 29.29 10.98
C LEU A 125 -1.93 28.44 11.70
N ARG A 126 -1.61 28.75 12.97
CA ARG A 126 -0.66 27.95 13.76
C ARG A 126 -1.10 26.49 13.92
N GLN A 127 -2.39 26.24 14.13
CA GLN A 127 -2.92 24.87 14.21
C GLN A 127 -2.75 24.14 12.88
N LEU A 128 -2.96 24.83 11.76
CA LEU A 128 -2.84 24.25 10.43
C LEU A 128 -1.37 24.00 10.06
N GLU A 129 -0.47 24.91 10.42
CA GLU A 129 0.99 24.75 10.30
C GLU A 129 1.47 23.51 11.08
N LEU A 130 1.05 23.36 12.33
CA LEU A 130 1.41 22.18 13.15
C LEU A 130 0.88 20.88 12.55
N LYS A 131 -0.35 20.87 12.01
CA LYS A 131 -0.90 19.70 11.32
C LYS A 131 -0.09 19.36 10.08
N HIS A 132 0.14 20.33 9.20
CA HIS A 132 0.92 20.12 7.98
C HIS A 132 2.34 19.66 8.30
N GLN A 133 2.98 20.19 9.34
CA GLN A 133 4.32 19.78 9.75
C GLN A 133 4.33 18.32 10.24
N ASN A 134 3.30 17.89 10.97
CA ASN A 134 3.17 16.50 11.41
C ASN A 134 2.88 15.56 10.23
N ASP A 135 1.94 15.93 9.36
CA ASP A 135 1.58 15.16 8.17
C ASP A 135 2.77 15.01 7.23
N PHE A 136 3.54 16.08 7.04
CA PHE A 136 4.77 16.06 6.25
C PHE A 136 5.80 15.09 6.83
N ARG A 137 6.05 15.16 8.16
CA ARG A 137 6.98 14.24 8.83
C ARG A 137 6.55 12.77 8.70
N GLN A 138 5.26 12.49 8.83
CA GLN A 138 4.72 11.14 8.66
C GLN A 138 4.85 10.63 7.22
N LEU A 139 4.64 11.51 6.23
CA LEU A 139 4.82 11.15 4.82
C LEU A 139 6.29 10.91 4.50
N GLU A 140 7.22 11.70 5.04
CA GLU A 140 8.66 11.48 4.90
C GLU A 140 9.10 10.15 5.52
N GLU A 141 8.65 9.84 6.74
CA GLU A 141 8.94 8.56 7.41
C GLU A 141 8.41 7.37 6.61
N ARG A 142 7.18 7.47 6.07
CA ARG A 142 6.61 6.42 5.20
C ARG A 142 7.37 6.28 3.90
N LEU A 143 7.79 7.38 3.28
CA LEU A 143 8.57 7.35 2.05
C LEU A 143 9.90 6.62 2.27
N LEU A 144 10.62 6.95 3.36
CA LEU A 144 11.86 6.27 3.72
C LEU A 144 11.66 4.77 3.93
N GLN A 145 10.61 4.36 4.64
CA GLN A 145 10.30 2.94 4.85
C GLN A 145 10.01 2.20 3.54
N GLU A 146 9.25 2.82 2.63
CA GLU A 146 8.96 2.24 1.32
C GLU A 146 10.23 2.16 0.44
N GLU A 147 11.09 3.17 0.48
CA GLU A 147 12.39 3.16 -0.22
C GLU A 147 13.30 2.03 0.27
N GLU A 148 13.39 1.83 1.59
CA GLU A 148 14.12 0.72 2.20
C GLU A 148 13.53 -0.64 1.80
N ALA A 149 12.21 -0.78 1.82
CA ALA A 149 11.51 -2.01 1.42
C ALA A 149 11.75 -2.34 -0.07
N VAL A 150 11.66 -1.33 -0.95
CA VAL A 150 11.95 -1.50 -2.39
C VAL A 150 13.41 -1.90 -2.60
N HIS A 151 14.36 -1.30 -1.88
CA HIS A 151 15.76 -1.68 -1.96
C HIS A 151 15.97 -3.14 -1.54
N ALA A 152 15.39 -3.57 -0.42
CA ALA A 152 15.48 -4.94 0.06
C ALA A 152 14.89 -5.96 -0.95
N LEU A 153 13.72 -5.66 -1.52
CA LEU A 153 13.08 -6.52 -2.53
C LEU A 153 13.89 -6.60 -3.83
N ARG A 154 14.54 -5.51 -4.25
CA ARG A 154 15.43 -5.50 -5.42
C ARG A 154 16.66 -6.38 -5.21
N GLU A 155 17.26 -6.33 -4.02
CA GLU A 155 18.39 -7.21 -3.68
C GLU A 155 17.96 -8.67 -3.62
N GLU A 156 16.81 -8.98 -3.03
CA GLU A 156 16.28 -10.34 -3.00
C GLU A 156 16.00 -10.88 -4.41
N ALA A 157 15.41 -10.05 -5.28
CA ALA A 157 15.17 -10.41 -6.68
C ALA A 157 16.49 -10.70 -7.41
N ARG A 158 17.51 -9.86 -7.22
CA ARG A 158 18.85 -10.08 -7.79
C ARG A 158 19.45 -11.41 -7.34
N LEU A 159 19.39 -11.71 -6.05
CA LEU A 159 19.90 -12.97 -5.50
C LEU A 159 19.16 -14.19 -6.06
N LYS A 160 17.83 -14.10 -6.20
CA LYS A 160 17.02 -15.16 -6.82
C LYS A 160 17.37 -15.36 -8.30
N ASP A 161 17.60 -14.28 -9.05
CA ASP A 161 18.04 -14.37 -10.44
C ASP A 161 19.41 -15.05 -10.56
N GLU A 162 20.36 -14.72 -9.68
CA GLU A 162 21.66 -15.40 -9.62
C GLU A 162 21.52 -16.90 -9.31
N GLN A 163 20.63 -17.27 -8.38
CA GLN A 163 20.34 -18.67 -8.07
C GLN A 163 19.73 -19.39 -9.26
N ILE A 164 18.76 -18.77 -9.95
CA ILE A 164 18.15 -19.32 -11.16
C ILE A 164 19.19 -19.52 -12.25
N GLN A 165 20.12 -18.57 -12.44
CA GLN A 165 21.21 -18.70 -13.41
C GLN A 165 22.13 -19.88 -13.06
N LYS A 166 22.49 -20.05 -11.78
CA LYS A 166 23.29 -21.20 -11.31
C LYS A 166 22.57 -22.51 -11.58
N LEU A 167 21.28 -22.62 -11.25
CA LEU A 167 20.46 -23.81 -11.53
C LEU A 167 20.35 -24.11 -13.02
N LYS A 168 20.17 -23.08 -13.86
CA LYS A 168 20.17 -23.25 -15.32
C LYS A 168 21.49 -23.83 -15.84
N LYS A 169 22.63 -23.41 -15.27
CA LYS A 169 23.94 -23.97 -15.64
C LYS A 169 24.07 -25.43 -15.22
N THR A 170 23.72 -25.77 -13.99
CA THR A 170 23.80 -27.16 -13.51
C THR A 170 22.88 -28.10 -14.29
N ILE A 171 21.67 -27.65 -14.65
CA ILE A 171 20.76 -28.43 -15.50
C ILE A 171 21.38 -28.69 -16.88
N LYS A 172 22.01 -27.69 -17.50
CA LYS A 172 22.70 -27.86 -18.80
C LYS A 172 23.86 -28.85 -18.70
N GLU A 173 24.67 -28.76 -17.65
CA GLU A 173 25.78 -29.69 -17.41
C GLU A 173 25.28 -31.13 -17.19
N LEU A 174 24.21 -31.30 -16.42
CA LEU A 174 23.58 -32.60 -16.21
C LEU A 174 22.99 -33.18 -17.51
N ALA A 175 22.34 -32.34 -18.33
CA ALA A 175 21.82 -32.77 -19.62
C ALA A 175 22.94 -33.24 -20.56
N SER A 176 24.07 -32.52 -20.61
CA SER A 176 25.25 -32.95 -21.37
C SER A 176 25.78 -34.29 -20.88
N LYS A 177 25.97 -34.46 -19.56
CA LYS A 177 26.44 -35.74 -18.99
C LYS A 177 25.47 -36.89 -19.26
N ASN A 178 24.16 -36.63 -19.25
CA ASN A 178 23.16 -37.64 -19.56
C ASN A 178 23.24 -38.06 -21.04
N GLN A 179 23.45 -37.11 -21.95
CA GLN A 179 23.68 -37.41 -23.36
C GLN A 179 24.93 -38.27 -23.55
N ASP A 180 26.06 -37.92 -22.91
CA ASP A 180 27.30 -38.70 -22.99
C ASP A 180 27.09 -40.16 -22.50
N LEU A 181 26.34 -40.33 -21.40
CA LEU A 181 26.01 -41.66 -20.88
C LEU A 181 25.08 -42.43 -21.82
N MET A 182 24.15 -41.75 -22.49
CA MET A 182 23.25 -42.37 -23.48
C MET A 182 24.06 -42.88 -24.68
N ASP A 183 25.00 -42.09 -25.17
CA ASP A 183 25.89 -42.46 -26.28
C ASP A 183 26.78 -43.66 -25.89
N GLN A 184 27.35 -43.65 -24.68
CA GLN A 184 28.09 -44.81 -24.15
C GLN A 184 27.22 -46.06 -24.04
N ASN A 185 25.96 -45.91 -23.61
CA ASN A 185 25.02 -47.03 -23.52
C ASN A 185 24.72 -47.64 -24.90
N LEU A 186 24.60 -46.81 -25.93
CA LEU A 186 24.41 -47.26 -27.31
C LEU A 186 25.63 -48.02 -27.82
N ILE A 187 26.84 -47.50 -27.59
CA ILE A 187 28.10 -48.18 -27.96
C ILE A 187 28.19 -49.56 -27.29
N LEU A 188 27.92 -49.63 -25.98
CA LEU A 188 27.96 -50.89 -25.24
C LEU A 188 26.90 -51.89 -25.75
N LYS A 189 25.70 -51.43 -26.09
CA LYS A 189 24.66 -52.29 -26.69
C LYS A 189 25.10 -52.84 -28.04
N GLU A 190 25.75 -52.04 -28.86
CA GLU A 190 26.28 -52.48 -30.16
C GLU A 190 27.41 -53.50 -29.99
N GLN A 191 28.32 -53.27 -29.04
CA GLN A 191 29.39 -54.22 -28.70
C GLN A 191 28.84 -55.55 -28.18
N ILE A 192 27.82 -55.53 -27.31
CA ILE A 192 27.14 -56.74 -26.84
C ILE A 192 26.53 -57.49 -28.02
N LYS A 193 25.79 -56.80 -28.90
CA LYS A 193 25.19 -57.42 -30.09
C LYS A 193 26.25 -58.05 -30.99
N HIS A 194 27.39 -57.38 -31.20
CA HIS A 194 28.50 -57.92 -31.99
C HIS A 194 29.09 -59.19 -31.35
N MET A 195 29.36 -59.16 -30.05
CA MET A 195 29.86 -60.31 -29.28
C MET A 195 28.89 -61.50 -29.30
N GLU A 196 27.58 -61.24 -29.18
CA GLU A 196 26.53 -62.26 -29.28
C GLU A 196 26.47 -62.89 -30.68
N GLN A 197 26.59 -62.07 -31.73
CA GLN A 197 26.66 -62.55 -33.11
C GLN A 197 27.90 -63.41 -33.34
N GLN A 198 29.08 -62.93 -32.94
CA GLN A 198 30.34 -63.69 -33.03
C GLN A 198 30.24 -65.03 -32.29
N THR A 199 29.71 -65.04 -31.06
CA THR A 199 29.52 -66.25 -30.28
C THR A 199 28.56 -67.23 -30.97
N THR A 200 27.52 -66.71 -31.63
CA THR A 200 26.56 -67.52 -32.39
C THR A 200 27.20 -68.13 -33.63
N ASP A 201 27.95 -67.34 -34.39
CA ASP A 201 28.66 -67.78 -35.60
C ASP A 201 29.73 -68.84 -35.26
N ASP A 202 30.49 -68.63 -34.19
CA ASP A 202 31.47 -69.59 -33.67
C ASP A 202 30.83 -70.91 -33.24
N ASN A 203 29.70 -70.84 -32.53
CA ASN A 203 28.95 -72.04 -32.14
C ASN A 203 28.42 -72.79 -33.37
N GLN A 204 27.89 -72.08 -34.38
CA GLN A 204 27.45 -72.70 -35.63
C GLN A 204 28.61 -73.35 -36.39
N ARG A 205 29.79 -72.72 -36.42
CA ARG A 205 31.01 -73.30 -37.01
C ARG A 205 31.41 -74.58 -36.28
N LEU A 206 31.48 -74.55 -34.95
CA LEU A 206 31.80 -75.73 -34.14
C LEU A 206 30.77 -76.85 -34.30
N GLN A 207 29.49 -76.51 -34.41
CA GLN A 207 28.43 -77.49 -34.64
C GLN A 207 28.59 -78.17 -36.00
N ARG A 208 28.89 -77.41 -37.06
CA ARG A 208 29.17 -77.97 -38.40
C ARG A 208 30.36 -78.91 -38.37
N GLN A 209 31.46 -78.52 -37.72
CA GLN A 209 32.64 -79.37 -37.55
C GLN A 209 32.33 -80.66 -36.78
N LEU A 210 31.55 -80.57 -35.70
CA LEU A 210 31.14 -81.74 -34.91
C LEU A 210 30.30 -82.72 -35.74
N VAL A 211 29.29 -82.21 -36.45
CA VAL A 211 28.43 -83.05 -37.31
C VAL A 211 29.26 -83.72 -38.41
N HIS A 212 30.22 -83.00 -38.99
CA HIS A 212 31.11 -83.53 -40.01
C HIS A 212 31.98 -84.68 -39.46
N GLU A 213 32.69 -84.47 -38.35
CA GLU A 213 33.53 -85.51 -37.72
C GLU A 213 32.70 -86.72 -37.26
N MET A 214 31.51 -86.49 -36.69
CA MET A 214 30.59 -87.56 -36.35
C MET A 214 30.17 -88.36 -37.58
N GLY A 215 29.91 -87.69 -38.72
CA GLY A 215 29.59 -88.32 -39.99
C GLY A 215 30.73 -89.19 -40.51
N ILE A 216 31.98 -88.71 -40.42
CA ILE A 216 33.16 -89.49 -40.81
C ILE A 216 33.33 -90.71 -39.90
N CYS A 217 33.32 -90.51 -38.57
CA CYS A 217 33.46 -91.59 -37.60
C CYS A 217 32.37 -92.66 -37.78
N PHE A 218 31.12 -92.26 -38.08
CA PHE A 218 30.03 -93.18 -38.38
C PHE A 218 30.31 -94.03 -39.62
N LEU A 219 30.77 -93.41 -40.70
CA LEU A 219 31.11 -94.12 -41.94
C LEU A 219 32.29 -95.09 -41.73
N GLU A 220 33.30 -94.68 -40.97
CA GLU A 220 34.46 -95.49 -40.61
C GLU A 220 34.09 -96.70 -39.75
N LEU A 221 33.20 -96.52 -38.77
CA LEU A 221 32.62 -97.59 -37.97
C LEU A 221 31.77 -98.53 -38.81
N GLN A 222 30.90 -98.00 -39.69
CA GLN A 222 30.07 -98.80 -40.59
C GLN A 222 30.93 -99.67 -41.51
N SER A 223 32.03 -99.12 -42.04
CA SER A 223 33.02 -99.87 -42.82
C SER A 223 33.62 -101.03 -42.02
N LEU A 224 33.98 -100.80 -40.76
CA LEU A 224 34.52 -101.86 -39.89
C LEU A 224 33.50 -102.94 -39.55
N ILE A 225 32.26 -102.54 -39.28
CA ILE A 225 31.17 -103.50 -39.06
C ILE A 225 31.01 -104.38 -40.30
N GLN A 226 31.02 -103.80 -41.50
CA GLN A 226 30.93 -104.56 -42.74
C GLN A 226 32.08 -105.56 -42.90
N ILE A 227 33.33 -105.15 -42.64
CA ILE A 227 34.50 -106.04 -42.65
C ILE A 227 34.34 -107.20 -41.66
N CYS A 228 33.91 -106.90 -40.42
CA CYS A 228 33.72 -107.91 -39.39
C CYS A 228 32.60 -108.89 -39.75
N MET A 229 31.50 -108.41 -40.35
CA MET A 229 30.43 -109.27 -40.85
C MET A 229 30.90 -110.17 -42.00
N GLU A 230 31.58 -109.61 -43.01
CA GLU A 230 32.16 -110.37 -44.13
C GLU A 230 33.07 -111.50 -43.61
N ARG A 231 33.94 -111.19 -42.64
CA ARG A 231 34.84 -112.17 -42.01
C ARG A 231 34.08 -113.22 -41.19
N ALA A 232 33.05 -112.84 -40.43
CA ALA A 232 32.25 -113.77 -39.63
C ALA A 232 31.45 -114.76 -40.49
N GLU A 233 31.04 -114.33 -41.69
CA GLU A 233 30.40 -115.20 -42.70
C GLU A 233 31.40 -116.07 -43.48
N GLY A 234 32.70 -115.96 -43.20
CA GLY A 234 33.77 -116.71 -43.86
C GLY A 234 34.14 -116.21 -45.26
N LYS A 235 33.77 -114.96 -45.59
CA LYS A 235 34.14 -114.29 -46.86
C LYS A 235 35.39 -113.46 -46.68
N ASP A 236 36.16 -113.27 -47.76
CA ASP A 236 37.28 -112.33 -47.75
C ASP A 236 36.75 -110.89 -47.66
N PRO A 237 37.26 -110.09 -46.70
CA PRO A 237 36.84 -108.71 -46.54
C PRO A 237 37.30 -107.85 -47.72
N ASN A 238 36.51 -106.82 -48.07
CA ASN A 238 36.92 -105.86 -49.10
C ASN A 238 38.20 -105.10 -48.67
N MET A 239 39.31 -105.36 -49.36
CA MET A 239 40.63 -104.79 -49.04
C MET A 239 40.67 -103.25 -49.08
N SER A 240 39.86 -102.61 -49.92
CA SER A 240 39.81 -101.14 -49.98
C SER A 240 39.16 -100.54 -48.72
N LEU A 241 38.13 -101.21 -48.19
CA LEU A 241 37.51 -100.84 -46.92
C LEU A 241 38.42 -101.19 -45.72
N LEU A 242 39.07 -102.36 -45.77
CA LEU A 242 39.97 -102.81 -44.71
C LEU A 242 41.16 -101.88 -44.51
N LEU A 243 41.80 -101.46 -45.60
CA LEU A 243 42.92 -100.51 -45.56
C LEU A 243 42.46 -99.04 -45.39
N GLY A 244 41.16 -98.79 -45.27
CA GLY A 244 40.61 -97.44 -45.12
C GLY A 244 40.79 -96.53 -46.34
N VAL A 245 41.08 -97.10 -47.51
CA VAL A 245 41.29 -96.33 -48.75
C VAL A 245 39.94 -96.00 -49.37
N ARG A 246 39.36 -94.88 -48.95
CA ARG A 246 38.24 -94.24 -49.67
C ARG A 246 38.81 -93.07 -50.47
N SER A 247 38.36 -92.89 -51.72
CA SER A 247 38.74 -91.75 -52.53
C SER A 247 38.38 -90.47 -51.78
N SER A 248 39.40 -89.67 -51.47
CA SER A 248 39.24 -88.30 -50.99
C SER A 248 38.36 -87.54 -51.97
N VAL A 249 37.13 -87.31 -51.56
CA VAL A 249 36.34 -86.17 -52.01
C VAL A 249 35.84 -85.55 -50.72
N MET A 250 36.02 -84.24 -50.60
CA MET A 250 35.81 -83.39 -49.43
C MET A 250 37.09 -83.13 -48.63
N ASP A 251 38.07 -82.54 -49.31
CA ASP A 251 39.03 -81.63 -48.71
C ASP A 251 38.70 -80.24 -49.28
N ASP A 252 38.34 -79.30 -48.40
CA ASP A 252 38.44 -77.84 -48.55
C ASP A 252 37.70 -77.17 -47.38
N ASP A 253 38.47 -76.74 -46.38
CA ASP A 253 38.55 -75.33 -45.93
C ASP A 253 39.32 -75.29 -44.59
N GLU A 254 40.65 -75.38 -44.69
CA GLU A 254 41.55 -74.96 -43.62
C GLU A 254 41.55 -73.43 -43.50
N GLY A 255 40.63 -72.91 -42.70
CA GLY A 255 40.70 -71.54 -42.19
C GLY A 255 41.55 -71.46 -40.93
N GLU A 256 42.87 -71.22 -41.11
CA GLU A 256 43.84 -70.82 -40.08
C GLU A 256 43.24 -69.75 -39.14
N THR A 257 43.29 -70.04 -37.84
CA THR A 257 42.92 -69.05 -36.81
C THR A 257 44.20 -68.50 -36.19
N GLY A 258 44.53 -67.27 -36.58
CA GLY A 258 45.50 -66.45 -35.89
C GLY A 258 45.07 -66.23 -34.45
N ALA A 259 45.98 -66.57 -33.55
CA ALA A 259 45.90 -66.25 -32.14
C ALA A 259 45.90 -64.72 -31.95
N VAL A 260 44.84 -64.18 -31.36
CA VAL A 260 44.90 -62.93 -30.60
C VAL A 260 44.13 -63.14 -29.31
N GLY A 261 44.84 -62.94 -28.20
CA GLY A 261 44.34 -63.12 -26.85
C GLY A 261 43.20 -62.16 -26.50
N GLY A 262 42.37 -62.61 -25.57
CA GLY A 262 41.31 -61.81 -24.97
C GLY A 262 40.75 -62.55 -23.77
N ASP A 263 41.29 -62.23 -22.60
CA ASP A 263 40.77 -62.58 -21.28
C ASP A 263 39.26 -62.29 -21.20
N GLY A 264 38.49 -63.31 -20.84
CA GLY A 264 37.04 -63.30 -20.93
C GLY A 264 36.42 -64.41 -20.10
N ARG A 265 36.78 -64.44 -18.81
CA ARG A 265 36.21 -65.29 -17.76
C ARG A 265 34.67 -65.34 -17.84
N ARG A 266 34.10 -66.36 -18.50
CA ARG A 266 32.66 -66.67 -18.48
C ARG A 266 32.43 -68.09 -17.97
N VAL A 267 31.95 -68.13 -16.73
CA VAL A 267 30.99 -69.08 -16.14
C VAL A 267 30.99 -70.48 -16.76
N GLN A 268 31.77 -71.36 -16.14
CA GLN A 268 31.56 -72.81 -16.19
C GLN A 268 30.11 -73.09 -15.78
N ARG A 269 29.28 -73.46 -16.76
CA ARG A 269 28.00 -74.11 -16.52
C ARG A 269 28.20 -75.57 -16.92
N GLU A 270 27.99 -76.45 -15.95
CA GLU A 270 28.12 -77.90 -16.07
C GLU A 270 27.24 -78.43 -17.22
N GLY A 271 27.88 -78.63 -18.36
CA GLY A 271 27.30 -79.13 -19.60
C GLY A 271 28.45 -79.18 -20.59
N GLN A 272 28.80 -80.38 -21.06
CA GLN A 272 29.96 -80.58 -21.92
C GLN A 272 29.89 -79.62 -23.12
N THR A 273 30.92 -78.78 -23.27
CA THR A 273 30.91 -77.76 -24.33
C THR A 273 31.06 -78.43 -25.70
N LEU A 274 30.54 -77.80 -26.75
CA LEU A 274 30.62 -78.33 -28.12
C LEU A 274 32.07 -78.65 -28.55
N LYS A 275 33.04 -77.84 -28.08
CA LYS A 275 34.48 -78.08 -28.27
C LYS A 275 34.94 -79.37 -27.62
N GLN A 276 34.51 -79.66 -26.39
CA GLN A 276 34.85 -80.91 -25.70
C GLN A 276 34.24 -82.13 -26.40
N TRP A 277 33.00 -82.02 -26.88
CA TRP A 277 32.37 -83.08 -27.68
C TRP A 277 33.12 -83.32 -28.99
N LEU A 278 33.53 -82.25 -29.69
CA LEU A 278 34.34 -82.36 -30.90
C LEU A 278 35.66 -83.08 -30.64
N SER A 279 36.37 -82.72 -29.57
CA SER A 279 37.60 -83.42 -29.16
C SER A 279 37.36 -84.91 -28.89
N LYS A 280 36.31 -85.25 -28.13
CA LYS A 280 35.97 -86.67 -27.85
C LYS A 280 35.63 -87.46 -29.10
N VAL A 281 34.92 -86.87 -30.06
CA VAL A 281 34.59 -87.53 -31.33
C VAL A 281 35.86 -87.77 -32.15
N LYS A 282 36.81 -86.83 -32.15
CA LYS A 282 38.12 -87.02 -32.78
C LYS A 282 38.94 -88.13 -32.10
N GLU A 283 38.97 -88.17 -30.77
CA GLU A 283 39.62 -89.26 -30.03
C GLU A 283 38.99 -90.62 -30.34
N LEU A 284 37.65 -90.70 -30.40
CA LEU A 284 36.94 -91.92 -30.78
C LEU A 284 37.29 -92.35 -32.21
N ARG A 285 37.42 -91.40 -33.13
CA ARG A 285 37.85 -91.67 -34.50
C ARG A 285 39.25 -92.30 -34.53
N GLU A 286 40.19 -91.77 -33.75
CA GLU A 286 41.53 -92.37 -33.61
C GLU A 286 41.50 -93.78 -33.00
N GLU A 287 40.57 -94.05 -32.08
CA GLU A 287 40.34 -95.41 -31.55
C GLU A 287 39.80 -96.36 -32.62
N VAL A 288 38.88 -95.88 -33.45
CA VAL A 288 38.32 -96.61 -34.60
C VAL A 288 39.42 -96.95 -35.61
N ASP A 289 40.32 -96.01 -35.90
CA ASP A 289 41.47 -96.23 -36.77
C ASP A 289 42.48 -97.22 -36.17
N ARG A 290 42.72 -97.15 -34.85
CA ARG A 290 43.52 -98.15 -34.13
C ARG A 290 42.89 -99.53 -34.22
N LEU A 291 41.57 -99.64 -34.02
CA LEU A 291 40.84 -100.90 -34.17
C LEU A 291 40.94 -101.45 -35.59
N ARG A 292 40.78 -100.60 -36.61
CA ARG A 292 41.00 -100.97 -38.01
C ARG A 292 42.39 -101.58 -38.20
N SER A 293 43.42 -100.91 -37.70
CA SER A 293 44.81 -101.37 -37.80
C SER A 293 45.01 -102.74 -37.14
N MET A 294 44.43 -102.98 -35.95
CA MET A 294 44.50 -104.29 -35.30
C MET A 294 43.78 -105.39 -36.11
N ILE A 295 42.60 -105.08 -36.67
CA ILE A 295 41.86 -106.03 -37.51
C ILE A 295 42.66 -106.36 -38.78
N CYS A 296 43.26 -105.34 -39.41
CA CYS A 296 44.14 -105.51 -40.57
C CYS A 296 45.32 -106.42 -40.23
N ASN A 297 46.04 -106.13 -39.13
CA ASN A 297 47.19 -106.91 -38.70
C ASN A 297 46.79 -108.36 -38.41
N LYS A 298 45.70 -108.57 -37.67
CA LYS A 298 45.22 -109.92 -37.38
C LYS A 298 44.75 -110.66 -38.61
N TYR A 299 44.14 -109.97 -39.58
CA TYR A 299 43.79 -110.58 -40.87
C TYR A 299 45.04 -110.97 -41.67
N ALA A 300 46.07 -110.12 -41.68
CA ALA A 300 47.36 -110.44 -42.31
C ALA A 300 48.08 -111.62 -41.62
N GLU A 301 48.03 -111.69 -40.28
CA GLU A 301 48.53 -112.83 -39.51
C GLU A 301 47.77 -114.12 -39.86
N ASP A 302 46.43 -114.11 -39.86
CA ASP A 302 45.61 -115.29 -40.17
C ASP A 302 45.79 -115.77 -41.62
N LEU A 303 45.94 -114.85 -42.58
CA LEU A 303 46.34 -115.18 -43.95
C LEU A 303 47.74 -115.83 -43.97
N GLY A 304 48.70 -115.29 -43.22
CA GLY A 304 50.04 -115.85 -43.10
C GLY A 304 50.08 -117.23 -42.44
N GLU A 305 49.28 -117.46 -41.40
CA GLU A 305 49.13 -118.75 -40.72
C GLU A 305 48.45 -119.79 -41.64
N ASN A 306 47.41 -119.42 -42.38
CA ASN A 306 46.79 -120.30 -43.38
C ASN A 306 47.74 -120.65 -44.54
N ILE A 307 48.62 -119.73 -44.95
CA ILE A 307 49.64 -120.01 -45.98
C ILE A 307 50.74 -120.93 -45.42
N ASN A 308 51.07 -120.85 -44.13
CA ASN A 308 52.04 -121.75 -43.48
C ASN A 308 51.45 -123.15 -43.15
N CYS A 309 50.13 -123.29 -43.02
CA CYS A 309 49.46 -124.58 -42.79
C CYS A 309 49.18 -125.40 -44.07
N VAL A 310 49.42 -124.84 -45.26
CA VAL A 310 49.37 -125.59 -46.55
C VAL A 310 50.73 -126.20 -46.92
N VAL A 311 51.80 -125.84 -46.19
CA VAL A 311 53.15 -126.40 -46.37
C VAL A 311 53.56 -127.21 -45.14
N GLN A 312 52.80 -128.26 -44.82
CA GLN A 312 53.26 -129.36 -43.98
C GLN A 312 52.60 -130.68 -44.38
#